data_AF-A0A3D3P676-F1
#
_entry.id   AF-A0A3D3P676-F1
#
_cell.length_a   1.000
_cell.length_b   1.000
_cell.length_c   1.000
_cell.angle_alpha   90.00
_cell.angle_beta   90.00
_cell.angle_gamma   90.00
#
_symmetry.space_group_name_H-M   'P 1'
#
loop_
_entity.id
_entity.type
_entity.pdbx_description
1 polymer ?
#
loop_
_entity_poly.entity_id
_entity_poly.type
_entity_poly.pdbx_seq_one_letter_code
_entity_poly.pdbx_strand_id
1 'polypeptide(L)'
;MPVSEKGRLDATYSVSSTGHIEMWMIGKVKVAGLTKSNLATKIATAYKNAEIYTNPVFQVFSGADARTQDSQFYTVGGEVRAPGQKQWTEGMTLYSAIQGAGGESPYAAMNRVRLYRNGKKYEYDMKRQDHKSVKIYVRDVIEVPEGNLIGR
;
A
#
# COMPACT_ATOMS: atom_id res chain seq x y z
N MET A 1 5.37 1.11 -25.30
CA MET A 1 4.09 0.36 -25.21
C MET A 1 2.95 1.34 -25.06
N PRO A 2 1.86 1.22 -25.82
CA PRO A 2 0.61 1.92 -25.53
C PRO A 2 0.10 1.53 -24.13
N VAL A 3 -0.47 2.49 -23.40
CA VAL A 3 -0.86 2.33 -21.98
C VAL A 3 -1.93 1.24 -21.76
N SER A 4 -2.71 0.94 -22.80
CA SER A 4 -3.80 -0.06 -22.78
C SER A 4 -3.34 -1.52 -22.73
N GLU A 5 -2.13 -1.83 -23.20
CA GLU A 5 -1.63 -3.23 -23.26
C GLU A 5 -1.00 -3.66 -21.93
N LYS A 6 -0.31 -2.74 -21.25
CA LYS A 6 0.38 -3.00 -19.99
C LYS A 6 -0.58 -3.42 -18.88
N GLY A 7 -1.76 -2.81 -18.80
CA GLY A 7 -2.75 -3.12 -17.78
C GLY A 7 -3.32 -4.54 -17.83
N ARG A 8 -3.22 -5.24 -18.98
CA ARG A 8 -3.62 -6.65 -19.07
C ARG A 8 -2.55 -7.59 -18.54
N LEU A 9 -1.27 -7.22 -18.62
CA LEU A 9 -0.15 -8.01 -18.09
C LEU A 9 0.06 -7.77 -16.60
N ASP A 10 -0.14 -6.53 -16.15
CA ASP A 10 -0.09 -6.13 -14.74
C ASP A 10 -1.40 -6.45 -14.01
N ALA A 11 -1.91 -7.68 -14.18
CA ALA A 11 -3.19 -8.14 -13.64
C ALA A 11 -3.01 -9.32 -12.68
N THR A 12 -4.00 -9.55 -11.81
CA THR A 12 -4.04 -10.75 -10.97
C THR A 12 -4.61 -11.93 -11.76
N TYR A 13 -3.84 -13.00 -11.87
CA TYR A 13 -4.22 -14.23 -12.55
C TYR A 13 -4.58 -15.32 -11.54
N SER A 14 -5.75 -15.93 -11.71
CA SER A 14 -6.20 -17.04 -10.87
C SER A 14 -5.65 -18.37 -11.38
N VAL A 15 -5.17 -19.21 -10.46
CA VAL A 15 -4.72 -20.57 -10.77
C VAL A 15 -5.92 -21.51 -10.82
N SER A 16 -6.08 -22.23 -11.92
CA SER A 16 -7.13 -23.24 -12.10
C SER A 16 -6.92 -24.44 -11.16
N SER A 17 -7.96 -25.26 -10.98
CA SER A 17 -7.89 -26.53 -10.24
C SER A 17 -6.85 -27.52 -10.80
N THR A 18 -6.50 -27.37 -12.08
CA THR A 18 -5.47 -28.18 -12.76
C THR A 18 -4.07 -27.56 -12.68
N GLY A 19 -3.90 -26.44 -11.97
CA GLY A 19 -2.60 -25.80 -11.76
C GLY A 19 -2.11 -24.95 -12.92
N HIS A 20 -3.01 -24.33 -13.69
CA HIS A 20 -2.70 -23.48 -14.84
C HIS A 20 -3.21 -22.05 -14.63
N ILE A 21 -2.55 -21.07 -15.23
CA ILE A 21 -3.07 -19.71 -15.41
C ILE A 21 -3.33 -19.47 -16.89
N GLU A 22 -4.25 -18.59 -17.22
CA GLU A 22 -4.52 -18.19 -18.60
C GLU A 22 -4.03 -16.76 -18.84
N MET A 23 -3.07 -16.61 -19.75
CA MET A 23 -2.42 -15.34 -20.04
C MET A 23 -2.73 -14.88 -21.45
N TRP A 24 -2.81 -13.56 -21.63
CA TRP A 24 -3.10 -12.97 -22.93
C TRP A 24 -2.01 -13.32 -23.95
N MET A 25 -2.42 -13.75 -25.15
CA MET A 25 -1.58 -14.12 -26.31
C MET A 25 -0.70 -15.37 -26.17
N ILE A 26 -0.35 -15.81 -24.96
CA ILE A 26 0.39 -17.07 -24.74
C ILE A 26 -0.49 -18.22 -24.20
N GLY A 27 -1.75 -17.93 -23.88
CA GLY A 27 -2.74 -18.92 -23.48
C GLY A 27 -2.44 -19.56 -22.12
N LYS A 28 -2.66 -20.88 -22.01
CA LYS A 28 -2.55 -21.61 -20.76
C LYS A 28 -1.10 -21.87 -20.38
N VAL A 29 -0.70 -21.45 -19.18
CA VAL A 29 0.63 -21.66 -18.62
C VAL A 29 0.52 -22.51 -17.35
N LYS A 30 1.18 -23.67 -17.33
CA LYS A 30 1.27 -24.50 -16.12
C LYS A 30 2.13 -23.82 -15.04
N VAL A 31 1.57 -23.64 -13.85
CA VAL A 31 2.21 -22.98 -12.70
C VAL A 31 2.40 -23.88 -11.49
N ALA A 32 1.63 -24.97 -11.37
CA ALA A 32 1.77 -25.89 -10.24
C ALA A 32 3.19 -26.50 -10.18
N GLY A 33 3.78 -26.44 -8.99
CA GLY A 33 5.15 -26.92 -8.72
C GLY A 33 6.27 -25.96 -9.13
N LEU A 34 5.97 -24.76 -9.65
CA LEU A 34 6.99 -23.76 -9.97
C LEU A 34 7.20 -22.76 -8.83
N THR A 35 8.43 -22.32 -8.64
CA THR A 35 8.74 -21.13 -7.84
C THR A 35 8.33 -19.86 -8.60
N LYS A 36 8.12 -18.74 -7.89
CA LYS A 36 7.77 -17.45 -8.50
C LYS A 36 8.78 -17.02 -9.56
N SER A 37 10.07 -17.17 -9.28
CA SER A 37 11.16 -16.85 -10.22
C SER A 37 11.12 -17.75 -11.45
N ASN A 38 10.94 -19.06 -11.28
CA ASN A 38 10.87 -19.99 -12.42
C ASN A 38 9.64 -19.70 -13.29
N LEU A 39 8.53 -19.33 -12.67
CA LEU A 39 7.34 -18.91 -13.40
C LEU A 39 7.58 -17.60 -14.17
N ALA A 40 8.22 -16.60 -13.55
CA ALA A 40 8.57 -15.35 -14.22
C ALA A 40 9.43 -15.58 -15.46
N THR A 41 10.48 -16.40 -15.34
CA THR A 41 11.33 -16.78 -16.49
C THR A 41 10.52 -17.53 -17.55
N LYS A 42 9.68 -18.49 -17.15
CA LYS A 42 8.85 -19.25 -18.10
C LYS A 42 7.90 -18.35 -18.89
N ILE A 43 7.27 -17.39 -18.23
CA ILE A 43 6.40 -16.40 -18.88
C ILE A 43 7.22 -15.52 -19.83
N ALA A 44 8.37 -15.01 -19.40
CA ALA A 44 9.28 -14.22 -20.24
C ALA A 44 9.66 -14.97 -21.53
N THR A 45 10.06 -16.24 -21.41
CA THR A 45 10.39 -17.10 -22.54
C THR A 45 9.18 -17.33 -23.44
N ALA A 46 7.99 -17.57 -22.89
CA ALA A 46 6.78 -17.81 -23.69
C ALA A 46 6.42 -16.59 -24.55
N TYR A 47 6.46 -15.39 -23.98
CA TYR A 47 6.21 -14.15 -24.72
C TYR A 47 7.30 -13.83 -25.75
N LYS A 48 8.56 -14.18 -25.46
CA LYS A 48 9.66 -14.05 -26.39
C LYS A 48 9.52 -15.00 -27.59
N ASN A 49 9.18 -16.26 -27.32
CA ASN A 49 9.00 -17.28 -28.36
C ASN A 49 7.78 -17.02 -29.24
N ALA A 50 6.76 -16.36 -28.69
CA ALA A 50 5.61 -15.90 -29.46
C ALA A 50 5.90 -14.61 -30.28
N GLU A 51 7.14 -14.12 -30.27
CA GLU A 51 7.58 -12.88 -30.95
C GLU A 51 6.80 -11.61 -30.54
N ILE A 52 6.12 -11.68 -29.40
CA ILE A 52 5.33 -10.57 -28.86
C ILE A 52 6.29 -9.53 -28.23
N TYR A 53 7.30 -10.00 -27.50
CA TYR A 53 8.25 -9.15 -26.80
C TYR A 53 9.70 -9.63 -27.00
N THR A 54 10.60 -8.71 -27.31
CA THR A 54 12.01 -9.06 -27.57
C THR A 54 12.77 -9.41 -26.29
N ASN A 55 12.57 -8.63 -25.22
CA ASN A 55 13.26 -8.78 -23.92
C ASN A 55 12.31 -8.50 -22.74
N PRO A 56 11.27 -9.32 -22.53
CA PRO A 56 10.33 -9.09 -21.44
C PRO A 56 10.92 -9.47 -20.08
N VAL A 57 10.64 -8.66 -19.06
CA VAL A 57 10.92 -8.98 -17.66
C VAL A 57 9.59 -9.06 -16.91
N PHE A 58 9.36 -10.18 -16.23
CA PHE A 58 8.15 -10.39 -15.44
C PHE A 58 8.49 -10.50 -13.96
N GLN A 59 7.60 -10.00 -13.11
CA GLN A 59 7.62 -10.24 -11.67
C GLN A 59 6.34 -10.99 -11.29
N VAL A 60 6.47 -12.01 -10.46
CA VAL A 60 5.36 -12.85 -10.04
C VAL A 60 5.16 -12.69 -8.55
N PHE A 61 3.97 -12.26 -8.17
CA PHE A 61 3.52 -12.12 -6.80
C PHE A 61 2.48 -13.19 -6.51
N SER A 62 2.47 -13.76 -5.31
CA SER A 62 1.31 -14.55 -4.88
C SER A 62 0.14 -13.60 -4.61
N GLY A 63 -1.10 -14.11 -4.63
CA GLY A 63 -2.26 -13.28 -4.25
C GLY A 63 -2.19 -12.72 -2.82
N ALA A 64 -1.36 -13.28 -1.94
CA ALA A 64 -1.07 -12.69 -0.63
C ALA A 64 -0.08 -11.52 -0.77
N ASP A 65 0.96 -11.67 -1.59
CA ASP A 65 1.95 -10.62 -1.83
C ASP A 65 1.34 -9.43 -2.60
N ALA A 66 0.51 -9.70 -3.61
CA ALA A 66 -0.19 -8.67 -4.39
C ALA A 66 -1.11 -7.83 -3.50
N ARG A 67 -1.84 -8.45 -2.55
CA ARG A 67 -2.65 -7.73 -1.55
C ARG A 67 -1.82 -6.93 -0.54
N THR A 68 -0.56 -7.30 -0.31
CA THR A 68 0.37 -6.51 0.53
C THR A 68 1.10 -5.41 -0.26
N GLN A 69 1.18 -5.55 -1.59
CA GLN A 69 1.72 -4.55 -2.50
C GLN A 69 0.67 -3.54 -2.95
N ASP A 70 -0.62 -3.92 -2.89
CA ASP A 70 -1.78 -3.03 -3.00
C ASP A 70 -1.89 -2.18 -1.73
N SER A 71 -0.86 -1.34 -1.58
CA SER A 71 -0.75 -0.18 -0.72
C SER A 71 -0.84 -0.49 0.77
N GLN A 72 0.34 -0.48 1.39
CA GLN A 72 0.47 -0.28 2.81
C GLN A 72 -0.15 1.08 3.14
N PHE A 73 -1.17 1.13 3.98
CA PHE A 73 -1.87 2.37 4.32
C PHE A 73 -1.89 2.60 5.83
N TYR A 74 -2.03 3.85 6.21
CA TYR A 74 -2.50 4.29 7.53
C TYR A 74 -3.75 5.14 7.34
N THR A 75 -4.51 5.36 8.41
CA THR A 75 -5.72 6.20 8.37
C THR A 75 -5.53 7.42 9.26
N VAL A 76 -5.91 8.61 8.78
CA VAL A 76 -5.96 9.83 9.59
C VAL A 76 -7.38 10.36 9.62
N GLY A 77 -7.91 10.67 10.80
CA GLY A 77 -9.23 11.25 10.99
C GLY A 77 -9.22 12.42 11.96
N GLY A 78 -10.36 13.11 12.04
CA GLY A 78 -10.55 14.30 12.87
C GLY A 78 -10.10 15.59 12.17
N GLU A 79 -9.56 16.52 12.94
CA GLU A 79 -9.22 17.90 12.54
C GLU A 79 -7.94 17.99 11.70
N VAL A 80 -7.99 17.39 10.52
CA VAL A 80 -6.97 17.50 9.46
C VAL A 80 -7.63 17.94 8.17
N ARG A 81 -6.86 18.54 7.24
CA ARG A 81 -7.42 19.10 6.00
C ARG A 81 -7.99 18.05 5.04
N ALA A 82 -7.42 16.85 5.02
CA ALA A 82 -7.83 15.77 4.13
C ALA A 82 -7.87 14.42 4.87
N PRO A 83 -8.90 14.14 5.68
CA PRO A 83 -9.03 12.88 6.40
C PRO A 83 -9.23 11.70 5.45
N GLY A 84 -9.02 10.50 5.97
CA GLY A 84 -9.16 9.23 5.26
C GLY A 84 -7.87 8.42 5.20
N GLN A 85 -7.89 7.42 4.35
CA GLN A 85 -6.78 6.49 4.16
C GLN A 85 -5.66 7.12 3.32
N LYS A 86 -4.41 6.94 3.76
CA LYS A 86 -3.21 7.51 3.14
C LYS A 86 -2.14 6.44 2.99
N GLN A 87 -1.39 6.51 1.90
CA GLN A 87 -0.33 5.54 1.62
C GLN A 87 0.78 5.69 2.67
N TRP A 88 1.12 4.58 3.30
CA TRP A 88 2.25 4.44 4.20
C TRP A 88 3.52 4.15 3.41
N THR A 89 4.62 4.76 3.83
CA THR A 89 5.96 4.45 3.34
C THR A 89 6.88 4.11 4.52
N GLU A 90 7.94 3.36 4.25
CA GLU A 90 8.86 2.93 5.29
C GLU A 90 9.52 4.11 5.99
N GLY A 91 9.57 4.06 7.32
CA GLY A 91 10.19 5.11 8.14
C GLY A 91 9.30 6.33 8.41
N MET A 92 8.04 6.35 7.96
CA MET A 92 7.11 7.43 8.28
C MET A 92 6.95 7.65 9.79
N THR A 93 6.86 8.92 10.17
CA THR A 93 6.57 9.36 11.53
C THR A 93 5.14 9.87 11.67
N LEU A 94 4.67 9.96 12.91
CA LEU A 94 3.37 10.49 13.27
C LEU A 94 3.18 11.92 12.72
N TYR A 95 4.22 12.75 12.79
CA TYR A 95 4.18 14.09 12.20
C TYR A 95 4.04 14.06 10.68
N SER A 96 4.88 13.27 9.96
CA SER A 96 4.80 13.17 8.50
C SER A 96 3.44 12.64 8.02
N ALA A 97 2.78 11.80 8.81
CA ALA A 97 1.46 11.29 8.50
C ALA A 97 0.36 12.36 8.60
N ILE A 98 0.39 13.20 9.63
CA ILE A 98 -0.53 14.33 9.75
C ILE A 98 -0.29 15.33 8.60
N GLN A 99 0.96 15.62 8.26
CA GLN A 99 1.29 16.48 7.12
C GLN A 99 0.85 15.86 5.78
N GLY A 100 0.95 14.54 5.63
CA GLY A 100 0.41 13.79 4.48
C GLY A 100 -1.12 13.85 4.36
N ALA A 101 -1.83 14.17 5.44
CA ALA A 101 -3.26 14.50 5.44
C ALA A 101 -3.55 15.99 5.16
N GLY A 102 -2.56 16.75 4.66
CA GLY A 102 -2.67 18.18 4.38
C GLY A 102 -2.40 19.06 5.61
N GLY A 103 -1.90 18.48 6.70
CA GLY A 103 -1.68 19.16 7.97
C GLY A 103 -2.94 19.32 8.79
N GLU A 104 -2.77 19.90 9.97
CA GLU A 104 -3.82 20.18 10.93
C GLU A 104 -4.80 21.26 10.44
N SER A 105 -6.06 21.16 10.86
CA SER A 105 -7.02 22.26 10.73
C SER A 105 -6.74 23.36 11.78
N PRO A 106 -7.26 24.59 11.63
CA PRO A 106 -7.17 25.63 12.65
C PRO A 106 -7.79 25.23 14.00
N TYR A 107 -8.67 24.24 14.01
CA TYR A 107 -9.38 23.76 15.19
C TYR A 107 -8.75 22.48 15.76
N ALA A 108 -7.57 22.08 15.32
CA ALA A 108 -6.95 20.83 15.76
C ALA A 108 -6.32 20.94 17.17
N ALA A 109 -6.62 19.96 18.03
CA ALA A 109 -5.96 19.79 19.32
C ALA A 109 -4.65 18.99 19.18
N MET A 110 -3.59 19.67 18.71
CA MET A 110 -2.29 19.04 18.45
C MET A 110 -1.57 18.53 19.72
N ASN A 111 -2.02 18.89 20.92
CA ASN A 111 -1.44 18.42 22.18
C ASN A 111 -1.95 17.05 22.66
N ARG A 112 -2.94 16.46 21.98
CA ARG A 112 -3.60 15.22 22.39
C ARG A 112 -3.95 14.33 21.19
N VAL A 113 -3.05 14.25 20.22
CA VAL A 113 -3.23 13.38 19.05
C VAL A 113 -3.20 11.93 19.50
N ARG A 114 -4.16 11.14 19.03
CA ARG A 114 -4.30 9.73 19.39
C ARG A 114 -3.80 8.84 18.27
N LEU A 115 -2.99 7.86 18.63
CA LEU A 115 -2.56 6.78 17.75
C LEU A 115 -3.17 5.48 18.25
N TYR A 116 -3.90 4.79 17.39
CA TYR A 116 -4.41 3.45 17.64
C TYR A 116 -3.56 2.44 16.88
N ARG A 117 -2.97 1.50 17.62
CA ARG A 117 -2.11 0.44 17.08
C ARG A 117 -2.42 -0.87 17.79
N ASN A 118 -2.80 -1.89 17.03
CA ASN A 118 -3.10 -3.23 17.55
C ASN A 118 -4.07 -3.21 18.74
N GLY A 119 -5.11 -2.38 18.67
CA GLY A 119 -6.13 -2.23 19.73
C GLY A 119 -5.69 -1.42 20.95
N LYS A 120 -4.44 -0.92 20.99
CA LYS A 120 -3.96 -0.01 22.04
C LYS A 120 -4.06 1.44 21.58
N LYS A 121 -4.41 2.32 22.52
CA LYS A 121 -4.45 3.77 22.32
C LYS A 121 -3.22 4.41 22.96
N TYR A 122 -2.56 5.26 22.20
CA TYR A 122 -1.44 6.11 22.63
C TYR A 122 -1.83 7.55 22.40
N GLU A 123 -1.44 8.45 23.30
CA GLU A 123 -1.68 9.88 23.16
C GLU A 123 -0.36 10.62 23.10
N TYR A 124 -0.24 11.53 22.15
CA TYR A 124 0.98 12.26 21.85
C TYR A 124 0.70 13.75 21.66
N ASP A 125 1.48 14.56 22.37
CA ASP A 125 1.59 16.00 22.14
C ASP A 125 2.51 16.30 20.96
N MET A 126 1.94 16.72 19.82
CA MET A 126 2.67 17.10 18.61
C MET A 126 3.43 18.42 18.73
N LYS A 127 3.37 19.13 19.87
CA LYS A 127 4.28 20.25 20.15
C LYS A 127 5.68 19.77 20.54
N ARG A 128 5.81 18.52 20.98
CA ARG A 128 7.07 17.93 21.42
C ARG A 128 7.79 17.19 20.30
N GLN A 129 9.10 17.38 20.18
CA GLN A 129 9.90 16.82 19.09
C GLN A 129 10.02 15.28 19.15
N ASP A 130 10.12 14.71 20.34
CA ASP A 130 10.17 13.26 20.56
C ASP A 130 8.86 12.56 20.16
N HIS A 131 7.73 13.23 20.33
CA HIS A 131 6.43 12.72 19.91
C HIS A 131 6.25 12.81 18.38
N LYS A 132 6.74 13.88 17.75
CA LYS A 132 6.72 14.03 16.28
C LYS A 132 7.50 12.93 15.55
N SER A 133 8.55 12.39 16.18
CA SER A 133 9.43 11.37 15.60
C SER A 133 8.97 9.93 15.84
N VAL A 134 7.85 9.73 16.55
CA VAL A 134 7.24 8.40 16.73
C VAL A 134 6.96 7.77 15.38
N LYS A 135 7.53 6.60 15.12
CA LYS A 135 7.29 5.86 13.87
C LYS A 135 5.87 5.32 13.84
N ILE A 136 5.25 5.40 12.67
CA ILE A 136 3.96 4.76 12.40
C ILE A 136 4.14 3.52 11.52
N TYR A 137 3.20 2.61 11.59
CA TYR A 137 3.19 1.37 10.82
C TYR A 137 1.90 1.24 10.03
N VAL A 138 1.92 0.26 9.12
CA VAL A 138 0.76 -0.11 8.31
C VAL A 138 -0.42 -0.45 9.22
N ARG A 139 -1.61 0.03 8.86
CA ARG A 139 -2.89 -0.08 9.58
C ARG A 139 -2.98 0.70 10.89
N ASP A 140 -2.00 1.54 11.21
CA ASP A 140 -2.18 2.52 12.29
C ASP A 140 -3.32 3.49 11.94
N VAL A 141 -4.09 3.87 12.97
CA VAL A 141 -5.12 4.91 12.88
C VAL A 141 -4.70 6.10 13.73
N ILE A 142 -4.69 7.27 13.13
CA ILE A 142 -4.36 8.53 13.79
C ILE A 142 -5.64 9.36 13.86
N GLU A 143 -5.98 9.81 15.06
CA GLU A 143 -7.12 10.70 15.30
C GLU A 143 -6.58 12.00 15.86
N VAL A 144 -6.85 13.11 15.15
CA VAL A 144 -6.55 14.47 15.59
C VAL A 144 -7.83 15.06 16.18
N PRO A 145 -7.96 15.19 17.50
CA PRO A 145 -9.21 15.67 18.09
C PRO A 145 -9.43 17.16 17.80
N GLU A 146 -10.67 17.60 17.92
CA GLU A 146 -11.00 19.01 17.95
C GLU A 146 -10.43 19.70 19.20
N GLY A 147 -9.96 20.93 19.01
CA GLY A 147 -9.58 21.88 20.04
C GLY A 147 -10.82 22.39 20.74
N ASN A 148 -10.76 22.50 22.06
CA ASN A 148 -11.87 23.10 22.78
C ASN A 148 -11.94 24.59 22.39
N LEU A 149 -13.02 25.00 21.73
CA LEU A 149 -13.34 26.40 21.47
C LEU A 149 -13.82 27.16 22.72
N ILE A 150 -13.98 26.46 23.86
CA ILE A 150 -14.49 27.04 25.11
C ILE A 150 -13.53 26.69 26.24
N GLY A 151 -12.79 27.71 26.72
CA GLY A 151 -12.33 27.77 28.10
C GLY A 151 -10.80 27.79 28.32
N ARG A 152 -10.29 29.02 28.45
CA ARG A 152 -9.06 29.48 29.14
C ARG A 152 -7.71 29.27 28.48
#